data_AF-A0A3B8I9E8-F1
#
_entry.id   AF-A0A3B8I9E8-F1
#
_cell.length_a   1.000
_cell.length_b   1.000
_cell.length_c   1.000
_cell.angle_alpha   90.00
_cell.angle_beta   90.00
_cell.angle_gamma   90.00
#
_symmetry.space_group_name_H-M   'P 1'
#
loop_
_entity.id
_entity.type
_entity.pdbx_description
1 polymer ?
#
loop_
_entity_poly.entity_id
_entity_poly.type
_entity_poly.pdbx_seq_one_letter_code
_entity_poly.pdbx_strand_id
1 'polypeptide(L)'
;RRRPGQSRITTHRQEGDQVEIMSGVFDGKATGTPIGMVIHNQDQRSKDYSHIADKYRPSHADYTYQAKYGLRDYRGGGRSSARETAARVAGGAVAKMFLEAKGITCHAFVSQVGALRMETPYSELDLSKTEDNIVRCPDPAMADQMISLIDDTRKNRDTIGGVVTGVIKGAPAGLGEPVFDKLHAELGKAMLSINAVKGFEIGSGFDGVKLAGSQHNDAFYTDEAGNVRTQSNHSGGVQGGISNGEDIYFRVAFKPVATIMQDQESVNEAGESVTVTGKGRHDPCVVPRAVPIVEAMSALVMADFFLLQQTTTFQL
;
A
#
# COMPACT_ATOMS: atom_id res chain seq x y z
N ARG A 1 -9.39 -1.79 9.76
CA ARG A 1 -8.68 -0.62 9.21
C ARG A 1 -8.89 -0.44 7.69
N ARG A 2 -8.91 -1.50 6.87
CA ARG A 2 -9.08 -1.41 5.40
C ARG A 2 -10.54 -1.24 4.89
N ARG A 3 -11.52 -1.61 5.71
CA ARG A 3 -12.95 -1.68 5.30
C ARG A 3 -13.43 -0.37 4.65
N PRO A 4 -14.31 -0.43 3.64
CA PRO A 4 -14.97 0.76 3.09
C PRO A 4 -15.91 1.41 4.11
N GLY A 5 -16.40 2.62 3.83
CA GLY A 5 -17.48 3.26 4.60
C GLY A 5 -17.10 3.69 6.01
N GLN A 6 -15.81 3.86 6.30
CA GLN A 6 -15.35 4.28 7.62
C GLN A 6 -15.55 5.77 7.86
N SER A 7 -15.61 6.59 6.82
CA SER A 7 -15.68 8.05 6.96
C SER A 7 -16.35 8.73 5.77
N ARG A 8 -16.67 10.02 5.94
CA ARG A 8 -17.26 10.89 4.90
C ARG A 8 -16.41 11.05 3.63
N ILE A 9 -15.09 10.80 3.74
CA ILE A 9 -14.14 10.92 2.63
C ILE A 9 -13.83 9.59 1.94
N THR A 10 -14.55 8.52 2.30
CA THR A 10 -14.44 7.19 1.67
C THR A 10 -15.77 6.77 1.06
N THR A 11 -15.75 5.75 0.19
CA THR A 11 -16.92 5.12 -0.40
C THR A 11 -17.93 4.73 0.68
N HIS A 12 -19.22 5.00 0.48
CA HIS A 12 -20.25 4.64 1.47
C HIS A 12 -20.63 3.15 1.48
N ARG A 13 -19.84 2.26 0.87
CA ARG A 13 -20.06 0.81 0.99
C ARG A 13 -19.80 0.37 2.42
N GLN A 14 -20.64 -0.52 2.93
CA GLN A 14 -20.46 -1.12 4.24
C GLN A 14 -20.20 -2.62 4.06
N GLU A 15 -18.94 -3.02 4.22
CA GLU A 15 -18.53 -4.42 4.28
C GLU A 15 -18.03 -4.70 5.70
N GLY A 16 -18.49 -5.79 6.31
CA GLY A 16 -18.06 -6.20 7.64
C GLY A 16 -16.58 -6.62 7.69
N ASP A 17 -16.03 -7.08 6.56
CA ASP A 17 -14.66 -7.61 6.45
C ASP A 17 -14.30 -8.61 7.55
N GLN A 18 -15.26 -9.45 7.95
CA GLN A 18 -15.04 -10.48 8.95
C GLN A 18 -14.24 -11.63 8.33
N VAL A 19 -13.13 -11.99 8.99
CA VAL A 19 -12.25 -13.09 8.58
C VAL A 19 -12.69 -14.34 9.31
N GLU A 20 -12.93 -15.41 8.55
CA GLU A 20 -13.14 -16.76 9.03
C GLU A 20 -11.85 -17.57 8.82
N ILE A 21 -11.29 -18.14 9.89
CA ILE A 21 -10.09 -18.99 9.81
C ILE A 21 -10.53 -20.43 9.61
N MET A 22 -10.10 -21.02 8.50
CA MET A 22 -10.52 -22.36 8.05
C MET A 22 -9.53 -23.47 8.43
N SER A 23 -8.25 -23.14 8.62
CA SER A 23 -7.20 -24.11 8.89
C SER A 23 -5.97 -23.46 9.54
N GLY A 24 -5.02 -24.30 9.99
CA GLY A 24 -3.68 -23.85 10.40
C GLY A 24 -3.59 -23.20 11.78
N VAL A 25 -4.72 -23.06 12.49
CA VAL A 25 -4.79 -22.50 13.85
C VAL A 25 -5.48 -23.49 14.79
N PHE A 26 -4.88 -23.72 15.95
CA PHE A 26 -5.42 -24.54 17.04
C PHE A 26 -5.19 -23.81 18.38
N ASP A 27 -6.22 -23.69 19.22
CA ASP A 27 -6.18 -22.96 20.50
C ASP A 27 -5.54 -21.56 20.42
N GLY A 28 -5.90 -20.82 19.36
CA GLY A 28 -5.40 -19.45 19.12
C GLY A 28 -3.94 -19.37 18.69
N LYS A 29 -3.29 -20.49 18.37
CA LYS A 29 -1.89 -20.57 17.94
C LYS A 29 -1.76 -21.12 16.53
N ALA A 30 -0.84 -20.57 15.76
CA ALA A 30 -0.45 -21.13 14.48
C ALA A 30 0.21 -22.50 14.69
N THR A 31 -0.18 -23.47 13.87
CA THR A 31 0.27 -24.88 13.98
C THR A 31 1.53 -25.17 13.14
N GLY A 32 1.97 -24.22 12.31
CA GLY A 32 3.04 -24.40 11.32
C GLY A 32 2.55 -24.95 9.98
N THR A 33 1.29 -25.35 9.86
CA THR A 33 0.66 -25.74 8.58
C THR A 33 -0.03 -24.53 7.91
N PRO A 34 -0.46 -24.62 6.63
CA PRO A 34 -1.12 -23.51 5.95
C PRO A 34 -2.35 -22.96 6.69
N ILE A 35 -2.39 -21.63 6.85
CA ILE A 35 -3.52 -20.91 7.45
C ILE A 35 -4.48 -20.46 6.33
N GLY A 36 -5.61 -21.14 6.20
CA GLY A 36 -6.68 -20.78 5.28
C GLY A 36 -7.59 -19.72 5.89
N MET A 37 -7.88 -18.66 5.13
CA MET A 37 -8.77 -17.57 5.56
C MET A 37 -9.82 -17.28 4.49
N VAL A 38 -11.06 -17.03 4.92
CA VAL A 38 -12.17 -16.64 4.05
C VAL A 38 -12.74 -15.30 4.51
N ILE A 39 -13.03 -14.41 3.56
CA ILE A 39 -13.71 -13.15 3.81
C ILE A 39 -14.93 -13.07 2.89
N HIS A 40 -16.11 -13.32 3.47
CA HIS A 40 -17.36 -13.31 2.72
C HIS A 40 -17.70 -11.91 2.21
N ASN A 41 -18.19 -11.82 0.97
CA ASN A 41 -18.66 -10.56 0.38
C ASN A 41 -20.17 -10.43 0.60
N GLN A 42 -20.58 -9.48 1.45
CA GLN A 42 -21.98 -9.32 1.88
C GLN A 42 -22.77 -8.24 1.10
N ASP A 43 -22.09 -7.37 0.33
CA ASP A 43 -22.72 -6.26 -0.42
C ASP A 43 -22.45 -6.36 -1.93
N GLN A 44 -22.55 -7.57 -2.49
CA GLN A 44 -22.41 -7.77 -3.93
C GLN A 44 -23.70 -7.34 -4.66
N ARG A 45 -23.67 -6.15 -5.27
CA ARG A 45 -24.75 -5.65 -6.13
C ARG A 45 -24.36 -5.76 -7.60
N SER A 46 -24.50 -6.95 -8.17
CA SER A 46 -24.09 -7.25 -9.55
C SER A 46 -24.79 -6.37 -10.60
N LYS A 47 -26.03 -5.93 -10.32
CA LYS A 47 -26.86 -5.12 -11.23
C LYS A 47 -26.33 -3.70 -11.42
N ASP A 48 -25.51 -3.18 -10.51
CA ASP A 48 -24.98 -1.81 -10.59
C ASP A 48 -24.01 -1.64 -11.79
N TYR A 49 -23.51 -2.75 -12.35
CA TYR A 49 -22.46 -2.76 -13.37
C TYR A 49 -22.91 -3.17 -14.78
N SER A 50 -24.19 -3.50 -14.98
CA SER A 50 -24.69 -3.95 -16.29
C SER A 50 -24.55 -2.90 -17.39
N HIS A 51 -24.63 -1.61 -17.04
CA HIS A 51 -24.56 -0.48 -17.97
C HIS A 51 -23.16 -0.24 -18.59
N ILE A 52 -22.14 -0.96 -18.11
CA ILE A 52 -20.76 -0.92 -18.64
C ILE A 52 -20.30 -2.29 -19.15
N ALA A 53 -21.23 -3.25 -19.29
CA ALA A 53 -20.89 -4.63 -19.60
C ALA A 53 -20.13 -4.79 -20.93
N ASP A 54 -20.36 -3.88 -21.88
CA ASP A 54 -19.76 -3.82 -23.21
C ASP A 54 -18.74 -2.68 -23.38
N LYS A 55 -18.56 -1.82 -22.36
CA LYS A 55 -17.71 -0.62 -22.45
C LYS A 55 -16.39 -0.81 -21.74
N TYR A 56 -15.29 -0.34 -22.32
CA TYR A 56 -14.03 -0.24 -21.60
C TYR A 56 -14.00 1.02 -20.75
N ARG A 57 -13.84 0.91 -19.43
CA ARG A 57 -13.71 2.11 -18.59
C ARG A 57 -12.29 2.66 -18.73
N PRO A 58 -12.13 3.98 -18.96
CA PRO A 58 -10.82 4.60 -18.98
C PRO A 58 -10.00 4.27 -17.74
N SER A 59 -8.72 3.95 -17.93
CA SER A 59 -7.78 3.71 -16.82
C SER A 59 -8.10 2.51 -15.91
N HIS A 60 -9.07 1.65 -16.27
CA HIS A 60 -9.33 0.35 -15.65
C HIS A 60 -8.66 -0.79 -16.42
N ALA A 61 -8.74 -1.99 -15.86
CA ALA A 61 -8.16 -3.20 -16.44
C ALA A 61 -9.07 -3.89 -17.48
N ASP A 62 -10.17 -3.24 -17.88
CA ASP A 62 -11.21 -3.86 -18.69
C ASP A 62 -10.67 -4.41 -20.02
N TYR A 63 -10.09 -3.53 -20.84
CA TYR A 63 -9.52 -3.90 -22.13
C TYR A 63 -8.35 -4.88 -21.99
N THR A 64 -7.46 -4.66 -21.03
CA THR A 64 -6.27 -5.50 -20.87
C THR A 64 -6.60 -6.90 -20.39
N TYR A 65 -7.66 -7.08 -19.60
CA TYR A 65 -8.16 -8.42 -19.24
C TYR A 65 -8.82 -9.12 -20.42
N GLN A 66 -9.66 -8.40 -21.19
CA GLN A 66 -10.26 -8.94 -22.41
C GLN A 66 -9.18 -9.38 -23.41
N ALA A 67 -8.18 -8.53 -23.66
CA ALA A 67 -7.07 -8.84 -24.56
C ALA A 67 -6.21 -10.01 -24.08
N LYS A 68 -5.99 -10.14 -22.76
CA LYS A 68 -5.15 -11.20 -22.19
C LYS A 68 -5.86 -12.55 -22.13
N TYR A 69 -7.14 -12.58 -21.76
CA TYR A 69 -7.86 -13.81 -21.42
C TYR A 69 -8.97 -14.16 -22.42
N GLY A 70 -9.27 -13.29 -23.39
CA GLY A 70 -10.41 -13.43 -24.30
C GLY A 70 -11.78 -13.24 -23.63
N LEU A 71 -11.81 -12.96 -22.33
CA LEU A 71 -13.01 -12.72 -21.55
C LEU A 71 -12.74 -11.71 -20.42
N ARG A 72 -13.78 -10.98 -20.04
CA ARG A 72 -13.75 -9.97 -18.98
C ARG A 72 -14.93 -10.14 -18.04
N ASP A 73 -14.66 -10.27 -16.75
CA ASP A 73 -15.69 -10.10 -15.72
C ASP A 73 -15.88 -8.60 -15.44
N TYR A 74 -16.90 -8.00 -16.06
CA TYR A 74 -17.23 -6.58 -15.92
C TYR A 74 -17.83 -6.22 -14.54
N ARG A 75 -18.19 -7.22 -13.72
CA ARG A 75 -18.86 -6.99 -12.44
C ARG A 75 -17.90 -6.40 -11.41
N GLY A 76 -18.41 -5.47 -10.59
CA GLY A 76 -17.66 -4.95 -9.45
C GLY A 76 -17.37 -6.04 -8.43
N GLY A 77 -16.11 -6.40 -8.26
CA GLY A 77 -15.68 -7.48 -7.35
C GLY A 77 -14.93 -8.63 -8.03
N GLY A 78 -14.76 -8.61 -9.35
CA GLY A 78 -13.87 -9.55 -10.06
C GLY A 78 -12.40 -9.38 -9.70
N ARG A 79 -11.52 -10.22 -10.28
CA ARG A 79 -10.08 -10.30 -9.92
C ARG A 79 -9.32 -8.97 -9.96
N SER A 80 -9.67 -8.06 -10.86
CA SER A 80 -9.03 -6.75 -11.00
C SER A 80 -9.48 -5.72 -9.93
N SER A 81 -10.50 -6.05 -9.15
CA SER A 81 -11.02 -5.20 -8.08
C SER A 81 -10.05 -5.09 -6.91
N ALA A 82 -9.98 -3.91 -6.29
CA ALA A 82 -9.28 -3.69 -5.03
C ALA A 82 -9.87 -4.49 -3.84
N ARG A 83 -10.97 -5.24 -4.03
CA ARG A 83 -11.49 -6.18 -3.03
C ARG A 83 -10.44 -7.22 -2.61
N GLU A 84 -9.59 -7.64 -3.55
CA GLU A 84 -8.51 -8.60 -3.30
C GLU A 84 -7.54 -8.15 -2.20
N THR A 85 -7.37 -6.84 -2.02
CA THR A 85 -6.52 -6.28 -0.95
C THR A 85 -7.00 -6.63 0.46
N ALA A 86 -8.25 -7.05 0.64
CA ALA A 86 -8.73 -7.59 1.92
C ALA A 86 -7.96 -8.86 2.30
N ALA A 87 -7.68 -9.75 1.34
CA ALA A 87 -6.89 -10.95 1.57
C ALA A 87 -5.43 -10.60 1.91
N ARG A 88 -4.85 -9.62 1.22
CA ARG A 88 -3.49 -9.10 1.53
C ARG A 88 -3.39 -8.59 2.95
N VAL A 89 -4.37 -7.81 3.41
CA VAL A 89 -4.42 -7.28 4.77
C VAL A 89 -4.60 -8.39 5.81
N ALA A 90 -5.41 -9.41 5.51
CA ALA A 90 -5.56 -10.56 6.40
C ALA A 90 -4.26 -11.37 6.56
N GLY A 91 -3.57 -11.68 5.45
CA GLY A 91 -2.25 -12.31 5.49
C GLY A 91 -1.20 -11.44 6.19
N GLY A 92 -1.19 -10.13 5.89
CA GLY A 92 -0.30 -9.18 6.53
C GLY A 92 -0.53 -9.04 8.03
N ALA A 93 -1.75 -9.24 8.53
CA ALA A 93 -2.01 -9.26 9.97
C ALA A 93 -1.27 -10.42 10.67
N VAL A 94 -1.24 -11.61 10.08
CA VAL A 94 -0.45 -12.75 10.58
C VAL A 94 1.05 -12.42 10.54
N ALA A 95 1.52 -11.85 9.43
CA ALA A 95 2.92 -11.45 9.31
C ALA A 95 3.33 -10.37 10.34
N LYS A 96 2.45 -9.40 10.62
CA LYS A 96 2.67 -8.37 11.66
C LYS A 96 2.80 -9.00 13.05
N MET A 97 1.91 -9.94 13.41
CA MET A 97 1.99 -10.63 14.69
C MET A 97 3.32 -11.38 14.85
N PHE A 98 3.80 -12.03 13.78
CA PHE A 98 5.10 -12.70 13.76
C PHE A 98 6.26 -11.70 13.94
N LEU A 99 6.25 -10.60 13.19
CA LEU A 99 7.31 -9.58 13.22
C LEU A 99 7.35 -8.81 14.54
N GLU A 100 6.21 -8.51 15.15
CA GLU A 100 6.12 -7.84 16.46
C GLU A 100 6.82 -8.67 17.55
N ALA A 101 6.69 -10.00 17.52
CA ALA A 101 7.41 -10.91 18.41
C ALA A 101 8.93 -10.91 18.18
N LYS A 102 9.42 -10.32 17.08
CA LYS A 102 10.83 -10.11 16.74
C LYS A 102 11.28 -8.65 16.91
N GLY A 103 10.42 -7.79 17.45
CA GLY A 103 10.71 -6.36 17.62
C GLY A 103 10.64 -5.53 16.33
N ILE A 104 10.08 -6.08 15.25
CA ILE A 104 9.92 -5.38 13.97
C ILE A 104 8.49 -4.86 13.86
N THR A 105 8.34 -3.57 13.56
CA THR A 105 7.01 -2.96 13.33
C THR A 105 6.92 -2.32 11.96
N CYS A 106 5.76 -2.46 11.30
CA CYS A 106 5.47 -1.82 10.02
C CYS A 106 4.36 -0.77 10.20
N HIS A 107 4.72 0.49 10.01
CA HIS A 107 3.82 1.64 10.04
C HIS A 107 3.68 2.24 8.65
N ALA A 108 2.54 2.84 8.35
CA ALA A 108 2.38 3.68 7.18
C ALA A 108 1.41 4.81 7.47
N PHE A 109 1.49 5.90 6.71
CA PHE A 109 0.61 7.04 6.83
C PHE A 109 0.51 7.80 5.51
N VAL A 110 -0.55 8.60 5.36
CA VAL A 110 -0.71 9.49 4.22
C VAL A 110 0.20 10.69 4.40
N SER A 111 1.14 10.87 3.47
CA SER A 111 2.11 11.97 3.48
C SER A 111 1.89 13.00 2.38
N GLN A 112 1.00 12.70 1.43
CA GLN A 112 0.61 13.63 0.37
C GLN A 112 -0.79 13.35 -0.16
N VAL A 113 -1.56 14.40 -0.43
CA VAL A 113 -2.80 14.34 -1.22
C VAL A 113 -2.76 15.45 -2.26
N GLY A 114 -2.82 15.09 -3.54
CA GLY A 114 -2.64 16.07 -4.62
C GLY A 114 -1.32 16.84 -4.46
N ALA A 115 -1.41 18.17 -4.45
CA ALA A 115 -0.28 19.07 -4.24
C ALA A 115 0.10 19.29 -2.77
N LEU A 116 -0.74 18.88 -1.81
CA LEU A 116 -0.48 19.05 -0.38
C LEU A 116 0.45 17.92 0.09
N ARG A 117 1.73 18.24 0.26
CA ARG A 117 2.79 17.33 0.72
C ARG A 117 3.26 17.74 2.11
N MET A 118 3.51 16.75 2.97
CA MET A 118 4.22 16.97 4.23
C MET A 118 5.71 17.25 3.98
N GLU A 119 6.23 18.28 4.64
CA GLU A 119 7.67 18.60 4.65
C GLU A 119 8.38 18.02 5.88
N THR A 120 7.66 17.78 6.98
CA THR A 120 8.22 17.20 8.20
C THR A 120 8.64 15.74 7.97
N PRO A 121 9.90 15.37 8.29
CA PRO A 121 10.37 14.00 8.11
C PRO A 121 9.71 13.05 9.12
N TYR A 122 9.58 11.77 8.75
CA TYR A 122 8.89 10.79 9.58
C TYR A 122 9.52 10.57 10.96
N SER A 123 10.82 10.84 11.10
CA SER A 123 11.57 10.72 12.35
C SER A 123 11.13 11.73 13.41
N GLU A 124 10.52 12.84 13.00
CA GLU A 124 10.01 13.90 13.88
C GLU A 124 8.50 13.75 14.15
N LEU A 125 7.84 12.77 13.52
CA LEU A 125 6.40 12.56 13.64
C LEU A 125 6.08 11.52 14.73
N ASP A 126 5.00 11.79 15.46
CA ASP A 126 4.35 10.77 16.29
C ASP A 126 3.42 9.90 15.43
N LEU A 127 3.95 8.78 14.96
CA LEU A 127 3.21 7.85 14.09
C LEU A 127 2.01 7.20 14.79
N SER A 128 1.91 7.26 16.13
CA SER A 128 0.74 6.73 16.84
C SER A 128 -0.54 7.49 16.52
N LYS A 129 -0.42 8.78 16.13
CA LYS A 129 -1.53 9.66 15.75
C LYS A 129 -2.12 9.37 14.37
N THR A 130 -1.56 8.41 13.64
CA THR A 130 -2.00 8.07 12.29
C THR A 130 -3.48 7.68 12.23
N GLU A 131 -4.04 7.11 13.30
CA GLU A 131 -5.46 6.71 13.31
C GLU A 131 -6.41 7.77 13.89
N ASP A 132 -5.88 8.90 14.37
CA ASP A 132 -6.68 9.93 15.06
C ASP A 132 -7.57 10.74 14.11
N ASN A 133 -7.32 10.64 12.81
CA ASN A 133 -8.09 11.33 11.78
C ASN A 133 -8.40 10.43 10.58
N ILE A 134 -9.40 10.86 9.81
CA ILE A 134 -9.99 10.08 8.73
C ILE A 134 -9.10 9.96 7.49
N VAL A 135 -8.13 10.86 7.29
CA VAL A 135 -7.17 10.81 6.17
C VAL A 135 -5.91 9.99 6.51
N ARG A 136 -5.70 9.71 7.80
CA ARG A 136 -4.57 8.95 8.33
C ARG A 136 -3.20 9.62 8.13
N CYS A 137 -3.14 10.90 8.45
CA CYS A 137 -1.91 11.70 8.46
C CYS A 137 -1.54 12.03 9.91
N PRO A 138 -0.31 11.76 10.40
CA PRO A 138 0.07 12.02 11.79
C PRO A 138 0.32 13.50 12.10
N ASP A 139 0.31 14.38 11.09
CA ASP A 139 0.30 15.84 11.25
C ASP A 139 -1.15 16.35 11.19
N PRO A 140 -1.74 16.81 12.31
CA PRO A 140 -3.14 17.25 12.34
C PRO A 140 -3.43 18.44 11.45
N ALA A 141 -2.51 19.41 11.34
CA ALA A 141 -2.73 20.61 10.55
C ALA A 141 -2.76 20.27 9.05
N MET A 142 -1.83 19.42 8.62
CA MET A 142 -1.82 18.90 7.25
C MET A 142 -3.02 17.98 7.00
N ALA A 143 -3.42 17.17 7.98
CA ALA A 143 -4.58 16.30 7.87
C ALA A 143 -5.86 17.08 7.55
N ASP A 144 -6.12 18.20 8.23
CA ASP A 144 -7.30 19.04 8.00
C ASP A 144 -7.33 19.65 6.59
N GLN A 145 -6.16 20.08 6.09
CA GLN A 145 -6.03 20.58 4.72
C GLN A 145 -6.30 19.48 3.69
N MET A 146 -5.71 18.29 3.89
CA MET A 146 -5.93 17.13 3.02
C MET A 146 -7.41 16.69 3.02
N ILE A 147 -8.06 16.66 4.18
CA ILE A 147 -9.49 16.32 4.30
C ILE A 147 -10.34 17.31 3.49
N SER A 148 -10.07 18.60 3.63
CA SER A 148 -10.78 19.66 2.90
C SER A 148 -10.61 19.50 1.39
N LEU A 149 -9.39 19.26 0.91
CA LEU A 149 -9.11 19.02 -0.50
C LEU A 149 -9.84 17.79 -1.05
N ILE A 150 -9.86 16.68 -0.30
CA ILE A 150 -10.59 15.46 -0.72
C ILE A 150 -12.09 15.73 -0.79
N ASP A 151 -12.64 16.47 0.17
CA ASP A 151 -14.06 16.81 0.17
C ASP A 151 -14.46 17.73 -0.96
N ASP A 152 -13.65 18.74 -1.29
CA ASP A 152 -13.91 19.63 -2.41
C ASP A 152 -13.77 18.91 -3.75
N THR A 153 -12.78 18.03 -3.88
CA THR A 153 -12.64 17.13 -5.04
C THR A 153 -13.90 16.27 -5.23
N ARG A 154 -14.43 15.71 -4.14
CA ARG A 154 -15.68 14.93 -4.15
C ARG A 154 -16.87 15.78 -4.57
N LYS A 155 -17.02 17.01 -4.06
CA LYS A 155 -18.10 17.94 -4.45
C LYS A 155 -18.03 18.27 -5.94
N ASN A 156 -16.82 18.38 -6.47
CA ASN A 156 -16.53 18.59 -7.90
C ASN A 156 -16.70 17.31 -8.75
N ARG A 157 -17.22 16.22 -8.16
CA ARG A 157 -17.52 14.96 -8.85
C ARG A 157 -16.29 14.31 -9.48
N ASP A 158 -15.12 14.59 -8.92
CA ASP A 158 -13.81 14.13 -9.38
C ASP A 158 -13.08 13.31 -8.30
N THR A 159 -11.84 12.91 -8.56
CA THR A 159 -10.99 12.12 -7.67
C THR A 159 -9.56 12.65 -7.66
N ILE A 160 -8.82 12.35 -6.61
CA ILE A 160 -7.43 12.79 -6.45
C ILE A 160 -6.54 11.66 -5.93
N GLY A 161 -5.29 11.67 -6.36
CA GLY A 161 -4.25 10.74 -5.93
C GLY A 161 -3.50 11.24 -4.70
N GLY A 162 -2.40 10.56 -4.36
CA GLY A 162 -1.58 10.93 -3.22
C GLY A 162 -0.41 9.98 -3.00
N VAL A 163 0.26 10.15 -1.87
CA VAL A 163 1.40 9.32 -1.47
C VAL A 163 1.19 8.78 -0.06
N VAL A 164 1.49 7.50 0.11
CA VAL A 164 1.60 6.86 1.42
C VAL A 164 3.08 6.64 1.71
N THR A 165 3.54 7.09 2.88
CA THR A 165 4.88 6.79 3.39
C THR A 165 4.78 5.53 4.25
N GLY A 166 5.65 4.55 4.01
CA GLY A 166 5.84 3.39 4.86
C GLY A 166 7.14 3.51 5.66
N VAL A 167 7.12 3.05 6.90
CA VAL A 167 8.26 3.02 7.82
C VAL A 167 8.28 1.67 8.54
N ILE A 168 9.38 0.94 8.41
CA ILE A 168 9.63 -0.33 9.09
C ILE A 168 10.73 -0.08 10.12
N LYS A 169 10.41 -0.28 11.40
CA LYS A 169 11.33 -0.07 12.50
C LYS A 169 11.80 -1.40 13.09
N GLY A 170 12.99 -1.39 13.69
CA GLY A 170 13.55 -2.57 14.37
C GLY A 170 14.03 -3.68 13.44
N ALA A 171 14.10 -3.43 12.12
CA ALA A 171 14.67 -4.39 11.18
C ALA A 171 16.15 -4.62 11.51
N PRO A 172 16.60 -5.87 11.75
CA PRO A 172 18.02 -6.13 11.96
C PRO A 172 18.80 -5.86 10.68
N ALA A 173 20.10 -5.59 10.81
CA ALA A 173 21.00 -5.60 9.67
C ALA A 173 21.11 -7.02 9.09
N GLY A 174 21.17 -7.14 7.76
CA GLY A 174 21.40 -8.41 7.08
C GLY A 174 20.20 -9.04 6.37
N LEU A 175 19.00 -8.47 6.44
CA LEU A 175 17.84 -8.99 5.70
C LEU A 175 17.88 -8.58 4.24
N GLY A 176 17.68 -9.54 3.32
CA GLY A 176 17.63 -9.29 1.88
C GLY A 176 18.67 -10.10 1.11
N GLU A 177 18.49 -10.19 -0.22
CA GLU A 177 19.44 -10.87 -1.10
C GLU A 177 20.29 -9.86 -1.90
N PRO A 178 21.53 -10.22 -2.29
CA PRO A 178 22.44 -9.27 -2.93
C PRO A 178 22.16 -9.00 -4.42
N VAL A 179 21.39 -9.86 -5.11
CA VAL A 179 21.26 -9.80 -6.58
C VAL A 179 19.81 -9.78 -7.06
N PHE A 180 19.10 -10.91 -6.98
CA PHE A 180 17.79 -11.08 -7.63
C PHE A 180 16.63 -10.67 -6.73
N ASP A 181 16.69 -11.01 -5.44
CA ASP A 181 15.64 -10.73 -4.47
C ASP A 181 16.10 -9.65 -3.47
N LYS A 182 16.61 -8.53 -4.00
CA LYS A 182 17.01 -7.39 -3.18
C LYS A 182 15.81 -6.90 -2.36
N LEU A 183 16.02 -6.61 -1.07
CA LEU A 183 14.94 -6.24 -0.16
C LEU A 183 14.09 -5.07 -0.68
N HIS A 184 14.72 -4.01 -1.15
CA HIS A 184 14.02 -2.85 -1.70
C HIS A 184 13.32 -3.14 -3.04
N ALA A 185 13.81 -4.11 -3.83
CA ALA A 185 13.18 -4.52 -5.06
C ALA A 185 11.91 -5.34 -4.79
N GLU A 186 11.94 -6.26 -3.82
CA GLU A 186 10.76 -7.02 -3.39
C GLU A 186 9.73 -6.14 -2.67
N LEU A 187 10.18 -5.18 -1.84
CA LEU A 187 9.29 -4.13 -1.33
C LEU A 187 8.66 -3.33 -2.48
N GLY A 188 9.47 -2.91 -3.45
CA GLY A 188 8.99 -2.19 -4.63
C GLY A 188 7.94 -2.98 -5.42
N LYS A 189 8.20 -4.25 -5.71
CA LYS A 189 7.27 -5.18 -6.37
C LYS A 189 5.99 -5.35 -5.56
N ALA A 190 6.09 -5.55 -4.25
CA ALA A 190 4.94 -5.67 -3.36
C ALA A 190 4.06 -4.41 -3.42
N MET A 191 4.66 -3.21 -3.34
CA MET A 191 3.92 -1.95 -3.41
C MET A 191 3.35 -1.68 -4.80
N LEU A 192 4.13 -1.87 -5.87
CA LEU A 192 3.72 -1.67 -7.27
C LEU A 192 2.59 -2.63 -7.69
N SER A 193 2.45 -3.77 -7.00
CA SER A 193 1.36 -4.72 -7.23
C SER A 193 0.01 -4.28 -6.63
N ILE A 194 -0.02 -3.22 -5.82
CA ILE A 194 -1.25 -2.68 -5.24
C ILE A 194 -2.00 -1.87 -6.31
N ASN A 195 -3.32 -2.00 -6.36
CA ASN A 195 -4.15 -1.25 -7.30
C ASN A 195 -3.89 0.28 -7.18
N ALA A 196 -3.90 0.95 -8.33
CA ALA A 196 -3.66 2.40 -8.47
C ALA A 196 -2.22 2.87 -8.14
N VAL A 197 -1.31 2.01 -7.69
CA VAL A 197 0.09 2.41 -7.51
C VAL A 197 0.76 2.63 -8.87
N LYS A 198 1.56 3.69 -8.95
CA LYS A 198 2.32 4.10 -10.13
C LYS A 198 3.79 4.44 -9.85
N GLY A 199 4.19 4.48 -8.59
CA GLY A 199 5.57 4.75 -8.21
C GLY A 199 5.90 4.18 -6.84
N PHE A 200 7.17 3.81 -6.69
CA PHE A 200 7.80 3.40 -5.45
C PHE A 200 9.17 4.04 -5.40
N GLU A 201 9.53 4.63 -4.28
CA GLU A 201 10.87 5.12 -4.01
C GLU A 201 11.25 4.80 -2.56
N ILE A 202 12.52 4.52 -2.32
CA ILE A 202 13.07 4.17 -1.01
C ILE A 202 14.10 5.21 -0.59
N GLY A 203 14.19 5.48 0.72
CA GLY A 203 15.16 6.43 1.24
C GLY A 203 14.93 7.84 0.69
N SER A 204 16.03 8.50 0.30
CA SER A 204 15.98 9.80 -0.37
C SER A 204 15.27 9.76 -1.73
N GLY A 205 15.05 8.56 -2.30
CA GLY A 205 14.29 8.37 -3.52
C GLY A 205 14.75 9.27 -4.67
N PHE A 206 13.79 9.84 -5.39
CA PHE A 206 14.06 10.80 -6.47
C PHE A 206 14.64 12.12 -5.97
N ASP A 207 14.44 12.50 -4.70
CA ASP A 207 15.05 13.72 -4.15
C ASP A 207 16.58 13.57 -4.00
N GLY A 208 17.09 12.35 -3.84
CA GLY A 208 18.52 12.04 -3.74
C GLY A 208 19.32 12.36 -5.01
N VAL A 209 18.69 12.38 -6.20
CA VAL A 209 19.40 12.64 -7.47
C VAL A 209 19.97 14.06 -7.57
N LYS A 210 19.54 14.96 -6.67
CA LYS A 210 19.97 16.36 -6.60
C LYS A 210 21.27 16.54 -5.81
N LEU A 211 21.75 15.49 -5.12
CA LEU A 211 22.86 15.56 -4.18
C LEU A 211 24.14 14.97 -4.78
N ALA A 212 25.30 15.56 -4.45
CA ALA A 212 26.58 14.94 -4.72
C ALA A 212 26.81 13.75 -3.77
N GLY A 213 27.65 12.78 -4.17
CA GLY A 213 27.96 11.62 -3.31
C GLY A 213 28.52 12.02 -1.94
N SER A 214 29.31 13.09 -1.85
CA SER A 214 29.81 13.63 -0.58
C SER A 214 28.72 14.17 0.35
N GLN A 215 27.53 14.48 -0.18
CA GLN A 215 26.37 14.96 0.57
C GLN A 215 25.36 13.85 0.83
N HIS A 216 25.31 12.83 -0.03
CA HIS A 216 24.34 11.74 0.01
C HIS A 216 24.81 10.53 0.82
N ASN A 217 26.12 10.26 0.83
CA ASN A 217 26.65 9.06 1.47
C ASN A 217 26.36 9.01 2.98
N ASP A 218 25.75 7.91 3.41
CA ASP A 218 25.46 7.62 4.81
C ASP A 218 26.74 7.16 5.54
N ALA A 219 27.40 8.07 6.25
CA ALA A 219 28.64 7.76 6.98
C ALA A 219 28.37 6.81 8.16
N PHE A 220 29.20 5.77 8.30
CA PHE A 220 29.07 4.79 9.39
C PHE A 220 29.67 5.31 10.70
N TYR A 221 29.06 4.93 11.81
CA TYR A 221 29.59 5.11 13.16
C TYR A 221 29.23 3.90 14.04
N THR A 222 29.83 3.80 15.22
CA THR A 222 29.47 2.81 16.23
C THR A 222 28.73 3.52 17.36
N ASP A 223 27.53 3.03 17.70
CA ASP A 223 26.74 3.57 18.80
C ASP A 223 27.28 3.12 20.18
N GLU A 224 26.71 3.66 21.26
CA GLU A 224 27.11 3.33 22.63
C GLU A 224 26.88 1.85 23.00
N ALA A 225 26.01 1.16 22.26
CA ALA A 225 25.72 -0.26 22.43
C ALA A 225 26.65 -1.16 21.59
N GLY A 226 27.56 -0.58 20.80
CA GLY A 226 28.52 -1.31 19.96
C GLY A 226 27.97 -1.72 18.60
N ASN A 227 26.78 -1.24 18.20
CA ASN A 227 26.22 -1.52 16.87
C ASN A 227 26.78 -0.55 15.83
N VAL A 228 27.02 -1.06 14.62
CA VAL A 228 27.33 -0.22 13.46
C VAL A 228 26.03 0.40 12.94
N ARG A 229 26.00 1.72 12.81
CA ARG A 229 24.87 2.57 12.42
C ARG A 229 25.30 3.59 11.36
N THR A 230 24.38 4.33 10.77
CA THR A 230 24.71 5.43 9.85
C THR A 230 24.24 6.80 10.37
N GLN A 231 25.04 7.84 10.15
CA GLN A 231 24.76 9.21 10.65
C GLN A 231 23.53 9.85 9.98
N SER A 232 23.24 9.44 8.76
CA SER A 232 22.04 9.76 8.00
C SER A 232 21.41 8.46 7.48
N ASN A 233 20.22 8.56 6.91
CA ASN A 233 19.52 7.39 6.35
C ASN A 233 19.03 7.66 4.91
N HIS A 234 19.85 8.27 4.07
CA HIS A 234 19.50 8.53 2.68
C HIS A 234 19.27 7.24 1.87
N SER A 235 19.92 6.15 2.25
CA SER A 235 19.69 4.80 1.71
C SER A 235 18.32 4.20 2.07
N GLY A 236 17.62 4.74 3.06
CA GLY A 236 16.31 4.25 3.49
C GLY A 236 16.37 2.85 4.08
N GLY A 237 17.39 2.58 4.89
CA GLY A 237 17.56 1.34 5.63
C GLY A 237 18.07 0.17 4.80
N VAL A 238 18.34 0.35 3.50
CA VAL A 238 18.76 -0.72 2.58
C VAL A 238 19.95 -0.30 1.73
N GLN A 239 21.04 -1.06 1.82
CA GLN A 239 22.27 -0.85 1.05
C GLN A 239 22.66 -2.15 0.35
N GLY A 240 22.99 -2.07 -0.95
CA GLY A 240 23.33 -3.26 -1.74
C GLY A 240 22.19 -4.29 -1.91
N GLY A 241 20.97 -3.98 -1.46
CA GLY A 241 19.86 -4.93 -1.43
C GLY A 241 19.59 -5.56 -0.06
N ILE A 242 20.39 -5.22 0.95
CA ILE A 242 20.37 -5.78 2.29
C ILE A 242 20.06 -4.68 3.31
N SER A 243 19.29 -4.99 4.35
CA SER A 243 19.01 -4.03 5.43
C SER A 243 20.29 -3.68 6.20
N ASN A 244 20.47 -2.40 6.52
CA ASN A 244 21.65 -1.91 7.25
C ASN A 244 21.41 -1.69 8.75
N GLY A 245 20.20 -1.96 9.24
CA GLY A 245 19.81 -1.78 10.64
C GLY A 245 19.16 -0.43 10.98
N GLU A 246 19.20 0.53 10.05
CA GLU A 246 18.39 1.75 10.17
C GLU A 246 16.92 1.48 9.82
N ASP A 247 16.05 2.43 10.13
CA ASP A 247 14.64 2.38 9.73
C ASP A 247 14.54 2.25 8.19
N ILE A 248 13.76 1.28 7.73
CA ILE A 248 13.47 1.17 6.29
C ILE A 248 12.27 2.07 6.00
N TYR A 249 12.46 3.10 5.19
CA TYR A 249 11.37 4.00 4.81
C TYR A 249 11.28 4.19 3.30
N PHE A 250 10.06 4.34 2.82
CA PHE A 250 9.76 4.43 1.40
C PHE A 250 8.45 5.19 1.17
N ARG A 251 8.23 5.64 -0.07
CA ARG A 251 7.02 6.34 -0.51
C ARG A 251 6.37 5.59 -1.67
N VAL A 252 5.04 5.50 -1.62
CA VAL A 252 4.23 4.79 -2.60
C VAL A 252 3.23 5.77 -3.23
N ALA A 253 3.37 6.00 -4.53
CA ALA A 253 2.55 6.96 -5.27
C ALA A 253 1.31 6.29 -5.86
N PHE A 254 0.13 6.80 -5.51
CA PHE A 254 -1.16 6.34 -6.00
C PHE A 254 -1.75 7.36 -6.96
N LYS A 255 -2.16 6.90 -8.15
CA LYS A 255 -2.91 7.72 -9.11
C LYS A 255 -4.33 8.03 -8.58
N PRO A 256 -4.99 9.07 -9.12
CA PRO A 256 -6.43 9.29 -8.90
C PRO A 256 -7.28 8.06 -9.26
N VAL A 257 -8.45 7.95 -8.64
CA VAL A 257 -9.36 6.83 -8.87
C VAL A 257 -9.94 6.94 -10.29
N ALA A 258 -9.83 5.86 -11.06
CA ALA A 258 -10.19 5.90 -12.47
C ALA A 258 -11.68 6.13 -12.75
N THR A 259 -12.56 5.76 -11.81
CA THR A 259 -14.00 6.05 -11.94
C THR A 259 -14.34 7.38 -11.29
N ILE A 260 -14.57 8.37 -12.14
CA ILE A 260 -15.12 9.69 -11.80
C ILE A 260 -16.60 9.75 -12.16
N MET A 261 -17.33 10.73 -11.62
CA MET A 261 -18.78 10.90 -11.87
C MET A 261 -19.07 11.76 -13.12
N GLN A 262 -18.03 12.29 -13.75
CA GLN A 262 -18.10 12.98 -15.04
C GLN A 262 -18.14 11.95 -16.18
N ASP A 263 -18.75 12.33 -17.30
CA ASP A 263 -18.77 11.50 -18.50
C ASP A 263 -17.37 11.45 -19.12
N GLN A 264 -16.96 10.26 -19.55
CA GLN A 264 -15.68 10.04 -20.21
C GLN A 264 -15.87 9.38 -21.57
N GLU A 265 -15.10 9.83 -22.55
CA GLU A 265 -15.04 9.19 -23.86
C GLU A 265 -14.25 7.89 -23.79
N SER A 266 -14.75 6.85 -24.47
CA SER A 266 -14.06 5.57 -24.61
C SER A 266 -14.57 4.79 -25.82
N VAL A 267 -14.21 3.51 -25.90
CA VAL A 267 -14.71 2.58 -26.92
C VAL A 267 -15.35 1.35 -26.27
N ASN A 268 -16.33 0.76 -26.95
CA ASN A 268 -16.93 -0.52 -26.55
C ASN A 268 -16.11 -1.71 -27.11
N GLU A 269 -16.55 -2.92 -26.81
CA GLU A 269 -15.92 -4.16 -27.30
C GLU A 269 -15.92 -4.28 -28.84
N ALA A 270 -16.88 -3.63 -29.52
CA ALA A 270 -16.94 -3.56 -30.98
C ALA A 270 -16.00 -2.49 -31.59
N GLY A 271 -15.32 -1.69 -30.75
CA GLY A 271 -14.44 -0.61 -31.18
C GLY A 271 -15.16 0.71 -31.52
N GLU A 272 -16.45 0.80 -31.23
CA GLU A 272 -17.26 1.99 -31.49
C GLU A 272 -17.08 3.02 -30.36
N SER A 273 -17.06 4.30 -30.71
CA SER A 273 -16.99 5.39 -29.73
C SER A 273 -18.23 5.39 -28.83
N VAL A 274 -18.01 5.39 -27.51
CA VAL A 274 -19.07 5.40 -26.50
C VAL A 274 -18.72 6.35 -25.34
N THR A 275 -19.76 6.85 -24.68
CA THR A 275 -19.62 7.55 -23.41
C THR A 275 -19.76 6.58 -22.23
N VAL A 276 -18.79 6.64 -21.32
CA VAL A 276 -18.79 5.93 -20.04
C VAL A 276 -19.21 6.92 -18.96
N THR A 277 -20.46 6.79 -18.50
CA THR A 277 -20.98 7.56 -17.37
C THR A 277 -20.66 6.86 -16.07
N GLY A 278 -19.96 7.54 -15.16
CA GLY A 278 -19.74 7.05 -13.81
C GLY A 278 -21.05 6.94 -13.02
N LYS A 279 -21.38 5.73 -12.57
CA LYS A 279 -22.46 5.50 -11.60
C LYS A 279 -21.90 4.86 -10.34
N GLY A 280 -22.31 5.35 -9.18
CA GLY A 280 -22.05 4.72 -7.89
C GLY A 280 -21.31 5.61 -6.90
N ARG A 281 -20.79 4.96 -5.85
CA ARG A 281 -20.16 5.60 -4.69
C ARG A 281 -18.67 5.22 -4.69
N HIS A 282 -17.87 5.94 -5.47
CA HIS A 282 -16.43 5.69 -5.56
C HIS A 282 -15.68 6.49 -4.50
N ASP A 283 -14.50 6.00 -4.12
CA ASP A 283 -13.61 6.74 -3.24
C ASP A 283 -13.13 8.01 -3.99
N PRO A 284 -13.28 9.22 -3.42
CA PRO A 284 -12.67 10.43 -4.01
C PRO A 284 -11.15 10.42 -3.88
N CYS A 285 -10.60 9.66 -2.93
CA CYS A 285 -9.18 9.43 -2.77
C CYS A 285 -8.94 8.07 -2.11
N VAL A 286 -8.05 7.24 -2.68
CA VAL A 286 -7.78 5.87 -2.18
C VAL A 286 -6.75 5.81 -1.07
N VAL A 287 -5.90 6.82 -0.92
CA VAL A 287 -4.72 6.73 -0.06
C VAL A 287 -5.02 6.48 1.42
N PRO A 288 -6.11 7.00 2.04
CA PRO A 288 -6.43 6.65 3.43
C PRO A 288 -6.69 5.15 3.59
N ARG A 289 -7.36 4.52 2.61
CA ARG A 289 -7.61 3.07 2.64
C ARG A 289 -6.38 2.25 2.27
N ALA A 290 -5.41 2.86 1.60
CA ALA A 290 -4.17 2.20 1.19
C ALA A 290 -3.17 2.04 2.35
N VAL A 291 -3.22 2.88 3.38
CA VAL A 291 -2.35 2.78 4.58
C VAL A 291 -2.24 1.36 5.15
N PRO A 292 -3.34 0.68 5.56
CA PRO A 292 -3.24 -0.68 6.08
C PRO A 292 -2.79 -1.71 5.03
N ILE A 293 -2.94 -1.43 3.74
CA ILE A 293 -2.49 -2.32 2.66
C ILE A 293 -0.98 -2.22 2.50
N VAL A 294 -0.42 -1.00 2.53
CA VAL A 294 1.03 -0.75 2.48
C VAL A 294 1.70 -1.43 3.67
N GLU A 295 1.17 -1.25 4.89
CA GLU A 295 1.69 -1.93 6.08
C GLU A 295 1.67 -3.46 5.95
N ALA A 296 0.56 -4.02 5.43
CA ALA A 296 0.41 -5.46 5.27
C ALA A 296 1.39 -6.03 4.24
N MET A 297 1.56 -5.35 3.10
CA MET A 297 2.50 -5.75 2.08
C MET A 297 3.94 -5.65 2.55
N SER A 298 4.30 -4.62 3.34
CA SER A 298 5.61 -4.53 3.99
C SER A 298 5.84 -5.69 4.93
N ALA A 299 4.86 -5.98 5.81
CA ALA A 299 4.97 -7.04 6.78
C ALA A 299 5.15 -8.41 6.11
N LEU A 300 4.44 -8.68 5.01
CA LEU A 300 4.61 -9.92 4.25
C LEU A 300 6.04 -10.08 3.71
N VAL A 301 6.59 -9.03 3.09
CA VAL A 301 7.97 -9.05 2.56
C VAL A 301 8.99 -9.22 3.69
N MET A 302 8.84 -8.47 4.77
CA MET A 302 9.77 -8.54 5.90
C MET A 302 9.72 -9.90 6.61
N ALA A 303 8.53 -10.49 6.76
CA ALA A 303 8.40 -11.82 7.35
C ALA A 303 9.08 -12.88 6.49
N ASP A 304 8.95 -12.79 5.17
CA ASP A 304 9.59 -13.71 4.22
C ASP A 304 11.12 -13.65 4.33
N PHE A 305 11.71 -12.45 4.23
CA PHE A 305 13.16 -12.29 4.40
C PHE A 305 13.66 -12.68 5.79
N PHE A 306 12.88 -12.42 6.85
CA PHE A 306 13.27 -12.83 8.19
C PHE A 306 13.36 -14.36 8.31
N LEU A 307 12.43 -15.09 7.68
CA LEU A 307 12.42 -16.55 7.65
C LEU A 307 13.56 -17.09 6.77
N LEU A 308 13.78 -16.52 5.58
CA LEU A 308 14.88 -16.88 4.70
C LEU A 308 16.25 -16.73 5.38
N GLN A 309 16.44 -15.63 6.12
CA GLN A 309 17.69 -15.33 6.84
C GLN A 309 18.09 -16.42 7.86
N GLN A 310 17.13 -17.19 8.37
CA GLN A 310 17.43 -18.29 9.31
C GLN A 310 18.29 -19.39 8.69
N THR A 311 18.47 -19.40 7.36
CA THR A 311 19.24 -20.39 6.62
C THR A 311 20.61 -19.91 6.15
N THR A 312 20.93 -18.63 6.31
CA THR A 312 22.09 -18.00 5.63
C THR A 312 23.37 -18.00 6.46
N THR A 313 23.25 -17.93 7.80
CA THR A 313 24.43 -17.84 8.66
C THR A 313 25.04 -19.23 8.88
N PHE A 314 25.97 -19.62 8.00
CA PHE A 314 26.86 -20.76 8.21
C PHE A 314 28.18 -20.29 8.81
N GLN A 315 28.47 -20.69 10.05
CA GLN A 315 29.84 -20.74 10.55
C GLN A 315 30.41 -22.10 10.14
N LEU A 316 31.33 -22.11 9.17
CA LEU A 316 32.13 -23.29 8.82
C LEU A 316 33.31 -23.45 9.79
#